data_AF-A0A094PK38-F1
#
_entry.id   AF-A0A094PK38-F1
#
_cell.length_a   1.000
_cell.length_b   1.000
_cell.length_c   1.000
_cell.angle_alpha   90.00
_cell.angle_beta   90.00
_cell.angle_gamma   90.00
#
_symmetry.space_group_name_H-M   'P 1'
#
loop_
_entity.id
_entity.type
_entity.pdbx_description
1 polymer ?
#
loop_
_entity_poly.entity_id
_entity_poly.type
_entity_poly.pdbx_seq_one_letter_code
_entity_poly.pdbx_strand_id
1 'polypeptide(L)'
;MIKHLKVTSLLLTSLLVVSGLTPAQAATGLTKAQQAKVSAVFKAVASSNPDSINISRKHLAGSANLAVEMIQNYYSTEKYMRSISTVGRPLGNTPANAAPGSAKITNGKVVLTTAAPGFSGTYTNFKFNKSGKITSWSITSSGGSKVNISSRVMALPKTTWQYANDIKAVYWGKGVQIDSGTVYQDSLGQWIMQLAVTNVAGGNNTKSLIATTGKYQSPDKKLYSTTSSPVGCFETGQSVHVTAIVSAGAVVQKGVKGVLEVPMSNGCADDDSNRLEVSIKP
;
A
#
# COMPACT_ATOMS: atom_id res chain seq x y z
N MET A 1 -37.46 -24.33 -71.64
CA MET A 1 -36.72 -23.37 -70.78
C MET A 1 -35.25 -23.82 -70.77
N ILE A 2 -34.36 -23.17 -71.52
CA ILE A 2 -33.49 -22.05 -71.05
C ILE A 2 -32.68 -22.51 -69.83
N LYS A 3 -31.35 -22.62 -69.74
CA LYS A 3 -30.11 -22.25 -70.50
C LYS A 3 -28.97 -23.13 -69.91
N HIS A 4 -28.02 -23.68 -70.68
CA HIS A 4 -26.61 -23.23 -70.81
C HIS A 4 -25.96 -22.71 -69.50
N LEU A 5 -24.73 -23.07 -69.06
CA LEU A 5 -23.43 -23.13 -69.76
C LEU A 5 -22.36 -23.67 -68.75
N LYS A 6 -21.68 -24.81 -69.03
CA LYS A 6 -20.23 -24.96 -69.31
C LYS A 6 -19.18 -24.10 -68.56
N VAL A 7 -18.23 -24.82 -67.94
CA VAL A 7 -16.75 -24.68 -68.03
C VAL A 7 -16.10 -23.40 -67.46
N THR A 8 -15.22 -23.55 -66.46
CA THR A 8 -13.77 -23.24 -66.59
C THR A 8 -12.97 -23.58 -65.33
N SER A 9 -11.85 -24.25 -65.58
CA SER A 9 -10.68 -24.38 -64.71
C SER A 9 -10.10 -23.01 -64.38
N LEU A 10 -9.70 -22.77 -63.13
CA LEU A 10 -8.60 -21.86 -62.83
C LEU A 10 -7.75 -22.44 -61.69
N LEU A 11 -6.58 -22.96 -62.07
CA LEU A 11 -5.40 -23.04 -61.22
C LEU A 11 -5.20 -21.70 -60.50
N LEU A 12 -5.04 -21.72 -59.18
CA LEU A 12 -4.33 -20.66 -58.47
C LEU A 12 -3.26 -21.28 -57.57
N THR A 13 -2.12 -21.54 -58.20
CA THR A 13 -0.81 -21.74 -57.60
C THR A 13 -0.51 -20.56 -56.67
N SER A 14 -0.66 -20.77 -55.36
CA SER A 14 -0.18 -19.81 -54.36
C SER A 14 1.04 -20.41 -53.69
N LEU A 15 2.21 -19.88 -54.10
CA LEU A 15 3.53 -20.11 -53.53
C LEU A 15 3.47 -20.04 -51.98
N LEU A 16 3.72 -21.18 -51.34
CA LEU A 16 4.20 -21.23 -49.95
C LEU A 16 5.72 -21.01 -49.98
N VAL A 17 6.15 -19.75 -49.86
CA VAL A 17 7.54 -19.41 -49.55
C VAL A 17 7.60 -18.76 -48.16
N VAL A 18 7.99 -19.60 -47.21
CA VAL A 18 8.92 -19.39 -46.10
C VAL A 18 9.12 -17.93 -45.63
N SER A 19 8.75 -17.67 -44.39
CA SER A 19 9.65 -17.02 -43.45
C SER A 19 9.39 -17.58 -42.06
N GLY A 20 10.39 -18.29 -41.53
CA GLY A 20 10.39 -18.72 -40.15
C GLY A 20 10.24 -17.50 -39.26
N LEU A 21 9.05 -17.34 -38.67
CA LEU A 21 8.87 -16.57 -37.46
C LEU A 21 9.60 -17.33 -36.36
N THR A 22 10.89 -17.01 -36.18
CA THR A 22 11.51 -17.22 -34.88
C THR A 22 10.59 -16.57 -33.85
N PRO A 23 10.27 -17.23 -32.72
CA PRO A 23 9.57 -16.54 -31.64
C PRO A 23 10.45 -15.34 -31.29
N ALA A 24 9.92 -14.13 -31.50
CA ALA A 24 10.60 -12.90 -31.16
C ALA A 24 11.15 -13.06 -29.74
N GLN A 25 12.48 -13.02 -29.59
CA GLN A 25 13.13 -12.98 -28.28
C GLN A 25 12.41 -11.88 -27.50
N ALA A 26 11.63 -12.26 -26.49
CA ALA A 26 10.97 -11.29 -25.63
C ALA A 26 12.08 -10.39 -25.07
N ALA A 27 12.05 -9.10 -25.41
CA ALA A 27 13.05 -8.15 -24.96
C ALA A 27 13.19 -8.29 -23.43
N THR A 28 14.34 -8.80 -22.99
CA THR A 28 14.60 -9.16 -21.58
C THR A 28 14.83 -7.93 -20.69
N GLY A 29 14.75 -6.72 -21.26
CA GLY A 29 14.96 -5.45 -20.57
C GLY A 29 13.82 -4.44 -20.80
N LEU A 30 13.69 -3.52 -19.85
CA LEU A 30 12.82 -2.36 -19.99
C LEU A 30 13.32 -1.44 -21.11
N THR A 31 12.40 -0.80 -21.83
CA THR A 31 12.77 0.30 -22.72
C THR A 31 13.32 1.49 -21.92
N LYS A 32 14.08 2.39 -22.56
CA LYS A 32 14.61 3.61 -21.90
C LYS A 32 13.50 4.42 -21.21
N ALA A 33 12.34 4.56 -21.85
CA ALA A 33 11.19 5.28 -21.30
C ALA A 33 10.58 4.56 -20.07
N GLN A 34 10.49 3.23 -20.12
CA GLN A 34 10.03 2.42 -18.98
C GLN A 34 11.03 2.49 -17.81
N GLN A 35 12.32 2.42 -18.09
CA GLN A 35 13.38 2.53 -17.10
C GLN A 35 13.39 3.91 -16.42
N ALA A 36 13.14 4.99 -17.17
CA ALA A 36 13.02 6.33 -16.62
C ALA A 36 11.82 6.45 -15.64
N LYS A 37 10.66 5.88 -15.97
CA LYS A 37 9.48 5.87 -15.09
C LYS A 37 9.72 5.07 -13.81
N VAL A 38 10.31 3.88 -13.93
CA VAL A 38 10.70 3.06 -12.77
C VAL A 38 11.71 3.84 -11.91
N SER A 39 12.76 4.39 -12.52
CA SER A 39 13.77 5.20 -11.82
C SER A 39 13.14 6.38 -11.06
N ALA A 40 12.23 7.12 -11.70
CA ALA A 40 11.55 8.26 -11.06
C ALA A 40 10.77 7.85 -9.82
N VAL A 41 9.97 6.77 -9.89
CA VAL A 41 9.18 6.26 -8.76
C VAL A 41 10.08 5.81 -7.61
N PHE A 42 11.09 4.98 -7.89
CA PHE A 42 11.91 4.40 -6.82
C PHE A 42 12.90 5.39 -6.21
N LYS A 43 13.38 6.38 -6.97
CA LYS A 43 14.14 7.50 -6.41
C LYS A 43 13.26 8.39 -5.52
N ALA A 44 12.01 8.63 -5.92
CA ALA A 44 11.07 9.38 -5.09
C ALA A 44 10.78 8.62 -3.77
N VAL A 45 10.55 7.32 -3.83
CA VAL A 45 10.40 6.49 -2.62
C VAL A 45 11.65 6.55 -1.73
N ALA A 46 12.85 6.37 -2.30
CA ALA A 46 14.10 6.44 -1.55
C ALA A 46 14.38 7.83 -0.95
N SER A 47 13.78 8.90 -1.46
CA SER A 47 13.94 10.24 -0.89
C SER A 47 13.23 10.42 0.46
N SER A 48 12.35 9.49 0.86
CA SER A 48 11.50 9.60 2.05
C SER A 48 10.65 10.88 2.11
N ASN A 49 10.45 11.54 0.95
CA ASN A 49 9.69 12.78 0.83
C ASN A 49 8.28 12.47 0.28
N PRO A 50 7.21 12.62 1.08
CA PRO A 50 5.85 12.30 0.65
C PRO A 50 5.39 13.08 -0.59
N ASP A 51 5.83 14.34 -0.75
CA ASP A 51 5.45 15.17 -1.90
C ASP A 51 6.09 14.65 -3.19
N SER A 52 7.36 14.26 -3.12
CA SER A 52 8.06 13.66 -4.26
C SER A 52 7.45 12.32 -4.65
N ILE A 53 7.07 11.51 -3.66
CA ILE A 53 6.37 10.23 -3.88
C ILE A 53 5.03 10.49 -4.57
N ASN A 54 4.21 11.43 -4.07
CA ASN A 54 2.92 11.79 -4.66
C ASN A 54 3.05 12.19 -6.13
N ILE A 55 4.00 13.07 -6.46
CA ILE A 55 4.26 13.51 -7.85
C ILE A 55 4.63 12.32 -8.75
N SER A 56 5.41 11.35 -8.24
CA SER A 56 5.83 10.18 -9.01
C SER A 56 4.69 9.22 -9.33
N ARG A 57 3.59 9.22 -8.54
CA ARG A 57 2.43 8.33 -8.71
C ARG A 57 1.71 8.52 -10.05
N LYS A 58 1.92 9.63 -10.76
CA LYS A 58 1.44 9.81 -12.15
C LYS A 58 1.92 8.70 -13.10
N HIS A 59 3.03 8.03 -12.77
CA HIS A 59 3.59 6.91 -13.53
C HIS A 59 2.98 5.55 -13.16
N LEU A 60 2.06 5.49 -12.20
CA LEU A 60 1.54 4.27 -11.61
C LEU A 60 0.05 4.10 -11.89
N ALA A 61 -0.41 2.85 -11.88
CA ALA A 61 -1.82 2.48 -11.94
C ALA A 61 -2.06 1.16 -11.17
N GLY A 62 -3.31 0.88 -10.80
CA GLY A 62 -3.68 -0.38 -10.15
C GLY A 62 -2.89 -0.65 -8.86
N SER A 63 -2.50 -1.92 -8.65
CA SER A 63 -1.79 -2.39 -7.45
C SER A 63 -0.47 -1.67 -7.20
N ALA A 64 0.25 -1.31 -8.26
CA ALA A 64 1.47 -0.50 -8.14
C ALA A 64 1.20 0.87 -7.50
N ASN A 65 0.10 1.53 -7.88
CA ASN A 65 -0.27 2.82 -7.28
C ASN A 65 -0.66 2.65 -5.81
N LEU A 66 -1.43 1.62 -5.46
CA LEU A 66 -1.82 1.34 -4.08
C LEU A 66 -0.59 1.08 -3.19
N ALA A 67 0.38 0.30 -3.66
CA ALA A 67 1.59 0.01 -2.90
C ALA A 67 2.43 1.28 -2.64
N VAL A 68 2.60 2.15 -3.65
CA VAL A 68 3.35 3.41 -3.47
C VAL A 68 2.56 4.43 -2.64
N GLU A 69 1.23 4.41 -2.71
CA GLU A 69 0.38 5.19 -1.82
C GLU A 69 0.56 4.80 -0.36
N MET A 70 0.66 3.51 -0.04
CA MET A 70 0.96 3.08 1.33
C MET A 70 2.28 3.67 1.84
N ILE A 71 3.31 3.68 0.99
CA ILE A 71 4.62 4.26 1.33
C ILE A 71 4.51 5.78 1.51
N GLN A 72 3.79 6.47 0.61
CA GLN A 72 3.52 7.90 0.73
C GLN A 72 2.83 8.23 2.05
N ASN A 73 1.74 7.52 2.37
CA ASN A 73 0.93 7.72 3.56
C ASN A 73 1.73 7.51 4.85
N TYR A 74 2.62 6.50 4.86
CA TYR A 74 3.56 6.28 5.95
C TYR A 74 4.42 7.53 6.18
N TYR A 75 5.12 8.01 5.15
CA TYR A 75 6.00 9.18 5.28
C TYR A 75 5.25 10.49 5.52
N SER A 76 4.04 10.66 4.97
CA SER A 76 3.17 11.80 5.26
C SER A 76 2.82 11.84 6.74
N THR A 77 2.43 10.70 7.31
CA THR A 77 2.05 10.62 8.72
C THR A 77 3.27 10.81 9.62
N GLU A 78 4.41 10.20 9.29
CA GLU A 78 5.66 10.37 10.03
C GLU A 78 6.13 11.84 10.04
N LYS A 79 6.06 12.51 8.89
CA LYS A 79 6.37 13.95 8.75
C LYS A 79 5.41 14.79 9.59
N TYR A 80 4.12 14.50 9.53
CA TYR A 80 3.11 15.19 10.34
C TYR A 80 3.37 15.00 11.84
N MET A 81 3.63 13.77 12.32
CA MET A 81 3.90 13.54 13.75
C MET A 81 5.14 14.31 14.24
N ARG A 82 6.15 14.51 13.39
CA ARG A 82 7.30 15.40 13.70
C ARG A 82 6.99 16.88 13.70
N SER A 83 5.88 17.32 13.10
CA SER A 83 5.45 18.74 13.14
C SER A 83 4.73 19.12 14.43
N ILE A 84 4.47 18.14 15.30
CA ILE A 84 3.62 18.28 16.47
C ILE A 84 4.42 17.93 17.73
N SER A 85 4.16 18.66 18.82
CA SER A 85 4.72 18.37 20.14
C SER A 85 4.14 17.10 20.75
N THR A 86 4.76 16.63 21.83
CA THR A 86 4.25 15.50 22.63
C THR A 86 2.87 15.75 23.23
N VAL A 87 2.35 16.99 23.20
CA VAL A 87 1.00 17.36 23.67
C VAL A 87 0.06 17.79 22.53
N GLY A 88 0.41 17.48 21.28
CA GLY A 88 -0.51 17.68 20.15
C GLY A 88 -0.48 19.07 19.54
N ARG A 89 0.42 19.98 19.97
CA ARG A 89 0.49 21.35 19.44
C ARG A 89 1.46 21.46 18.26
N PRO A 90 1.16 22.25 17.21
CA PRO A 90 2.11 22.53 16.15
C PRO A 90 3.41 23.15 16.70
N LEU A 91 4.56 22.66 16.24
CA LEU A 91 5.87 23.19 16.62
C LEU A 91 6.24 24.50 15.89
N GLY A 92 5.42 24.92 14.91
CA GLY A 92 5.62 26.17 14.17
C GLY A 92 6.72 26.13 13.11
N ASN A 93 7.42 25.00 12.95
CA ASN A 93 8.42 24.78 11.90
C ASN A 93 7.97 23.66 10.94
N THR A 94 8.44 23.74 9.69
CA THR A 94 8.26 22.62 8.76
C THR A 94 9.24 21.51 9.16
N PRO A 95 8.77 20.31 9.53
CA PRO A 95 9.67 19.24 9.92
C PRO A 95 10.47 18.74 8.72
N ALA A 96 11.70 18.31 8.99
CA ALA A 96 12.49 17.60 8.00
C ALA A 96 11.78 16.30 7.56
N ASN A 97 12.07 15.90 6.32
CA ASN A 97 11.70 14.56 5.84
C ASN A 97 12.45 13.51 6.66
N ALA A 98 11.94 12.28 6.65
CA ALA A 98 12.64 11.17 7.30
C ALA A 98 13.99 10.93 6.60
N ALA A 99 14.89 10.21 7.28
CA ALA A 99 16.18 9.86 6.68
C ALA A 99 15.96 9.18 5.31
N PRO A 100 16.69 9.59 4.27
CA PRO A 100 16.55 8.99 2.96
C PRO A 100 17.01 7.53 2.99
N GLY A 101 16.33 6.71 2.21
CA GLY A 101 16.74 5.36 1.89
C GLY A 101 17.72 5.31 0.71
N SER A 102 17.74 4.17 0.01
CA SER A 102 18.58 3.99 -1.19
C SER A 102 17.81 3.27 -2.29
N ALA A 103 18.02 3.67 -3.55
CA ALA A 103 17.47 2.98 -4.72
C ALA A 103 18.58 2.78 -5.76
N LYS A 104 19.03 1.55 -5.94
CA LYS A 104 19.95 1.16 -7.02
C LYS A 104 19.16 0.57 -8.18
N ILE A 105 19.17 1.26 -9.33
CA ILE A 105 18.44 0.83 -10.53
C ILE A 105 19.43 0.28 -11.56
N THR A 106 19.20 -0.94 -12.03
CA THR A 106 20.03 -1.58 -13.05
C THR A 106 19.14 -2.46 -13.93
N ASN A 107 19.06 -2.16 -15.23
CA ASN A 107 18.40 -2.98 -16.27
C ASN A 107 17.13 -3.73 -15.81
N GLY A 108 16.06 -3.00 -15.47
CA GLY A 108 14.78 -3.61 -15.09
C GLY A 108 14.72 -4.22 -13.69
N LYS A 109 15.78 -4.04 -12.89
CA LYS A 109 15.86 -4.38 -11.48
C LYS A 109 16.04 -3.11 -10.65
N VAL A 110 15.38 -3.05 -9.50
CA VAL A 110 15.62 -2.03 -8.47
C VAL A 110 15.96 -2.73 -7.16
N VAL A 111 17.00 -2.28 -6.46
CA VAL A 111 17.25 -2.63 -5.06
C VAL A 111 16.90 -1.41 -4.23
N LEU A 112 15.87 -1.51 -3.41
CA LEU A 112 15.32 -0.43 -2.59
C LEU A 112 15.57 -0.73 -1.11
N THR A 113 16.06 0.27 -0.38
CA THR A 113 16.03 0.33 1.08
C THR A 113 15.15 1.52 1.47
N THR A 114 14.17 1.29 2.34
CA THR A 114 13.21 2.29 2.84
C THR A 114 12.78 1.92 4.26
N ALA A 115 12.48 2.93 5.08
CA ALA A 115 11.92 2.73 6.42
C ALA A 115 10.44 2.31 6.39
N ALA A 116 9.74 2.51 5.26
CA ALA A 116 8.36 2.07 5.10
C ALA A 116 8.27 0.53 5.22
N PRO A 117 7.49 0.00 6.17
CA PRO A 117 7.47 -1.43 6.48
C PRO A 117 7.13 -2.33 5.29
N GLY A 118 7.90 -3.41 5.12
CA GLY A 118 7.67 -4.44 4.08
C GLY A 118 8.00 -4.05 2.63
N PHE A 119 8.54 -2.85 2.41
CA PHE A 119 8.89 -2.35 1.06
C PHE A 119 10.40 -2.29 0.79
N SER A 120 11.27 -2.68 1.73
CA SER A 120 12.68 -2.90 1.42
C SER A 120 12.86 -4.21 0.66
N GLY A 121 13.64 -4.21 -0.43
CA GLY A 121 13.90 -5.41 -1.20
C GLY A 121 14.33 -5.18 -2.65
N THR A 122 14.35 -6.28 -3.40
CA THR A 122 14.63 -6.30 -4.84
C THR A 122 13.33 -6.35 -5.63
N TYR A 123 13.16 -5.40 -6.54
CA TYR A 123 12.01 -5.25 -7.42
C TYR A 123 12.37 -5.63 -8.85
N THR A 124 11.54 -6.46 -9.47
CA THR A 124 11.75 -6.99 -10.84
C THR A 124 10.40 -7.18 -11.54
N ASN A 125 10.41 -7.67 -12.80
CA ASN A 125 9.20 -8.08 -13.52
C ASN A 125 8.13 -6.98 -13.63
N PHE A 126 8.55 -5.73 -13.83
CA PHE A 126 7.64 -4.60 -13.98
C PHE A 126 6.66 -4.81 -15.14
N LYS A 127 5.38 -4.59 -14.89
CA LYS A 127 4.30 -4.62 -15.88
C LYS A 127 3.80 -3.21 -16.14
N PHE A 128 3.40 -2.96 -17.39
CA PHE A 128 2.93 -1.66 -17.84
C PHE A 128 1.58 -1.80 -18.55
N ASN A 129 0.68 -0.84 -18.37
CA ASN A 129 -0.54 -0.76 -19.16
C ASN A 129 -0.27 -0.12 -20.55
N LYS A 130 -1.31 -0.05 -21.39
CA LYS A 130 -1.23 0.57 -22.73
C LYS A 130 -0.78 2.03 -22.72
N SER A 131 -1.10 2.78 -21.65
CA SER A 131 -0.62 4.15 -21.43
C SER A 131 0.83 4.23 -20.92
N GLY A 132 1.50 3.08 -20.77
CA GLY A 132 2.86 2.96 -20.26
C GLY A 132 3.00 3.30 -18.77
N LYS A 133 1.93 3.21 -17.97
CA LYS A 133 1.99 3.32 -16.51
C LYS A 133 2.34 1.96 -15.89
N ILE A 134 3.13 1.95 -14.83
CA ILE A 134 3.51 0.73 -14.11
C ILE A 134 2.26 0.23 -13.36
N THR A 135 1.87 -1.02 -13.59
CA THR A 135 0.68 -1.64 -12.97
C THR A 135 1.01 -2.62 -11.85
N SER A 136 2.16 -3.30 -11.96
CA SER A 136 2.64 -4.24 -10.95
C SER A 136 4.14 -4.53 -11.12
N TRP A 137 4.70 -5.21 -10.14
CA TRP A 137 6.07 -5.73 -10.11
C TRP A 137 6.12 -6.96 -9.19
N SER A 138 7.24 -7.66 -9.23
CA SER A 138 7.61 -8.61 -8.19
C SER A 138 8.58 -7.98 -7.20
N ILE A 139 8.43 -8.28 -5.91
CA ILE A 139 9.31 -7.88 -4.82
C ILE A 139 9.87 -9.12 -4.10
N THR A 140 11.12 -9.04 -3.68
CA THR A 140 11.79 -10.03 -2.82
C THR A 140 12.61 -9.29 -1.76
N SER A 141 12.24 -9.39 -0.49
CA SER A 141 13.04 -8.89 0.64
C SER A 141 14.11 -9.92 1.04
N SER A 142 15.09 -9.50 1.84
CA SER A 142 16.11 -10.43 2.37
C SER A 142 15.43 -11.53 3.19
N GLY A 143 15.71 -12.81 2.88
CA GLY A 143 15.06 -13.96 3.52
C GLY A 143 13.61 -14.21 3.11
N GLY A 144 13.04 -13.37 2.23
CA GLY A 144 11.66 -13.48 1.75
C GLY A 144 11.55 -14.22 0.41
N SER A 145 10.34 -14.69 0.11
CA SER A 145 10.01 -15.29 -1.18
C SER A 145 9.66 -14.23 -2.21
N LYS A 146 9.94 -14.46 -3.50
CA LYS A 146 9.50 -13.54 -4.56
C LYS A 146 7.97 -13.54 -4.65
N VAL A 147 7.36 -12.36 -4.49
CA VAL A 147 5.90 -12.18 -4.59
C VAL A 147 5.55 -11.10 -5.59
N ASN A 148 4.40 -11.23 -6.27
CA ASN A 148 3.87 -10.19 -7.15
C ASN A 148 2.93 -9.28 -6.36
N ILE A 149 3.13 -7.96 -6.45
CA ILE A 149 2.32 -7.00 -5.71
C ILE A 149 0.83 -7.06 -6.11
N SER A 150 0.50 -7.46 -7.34
CA SER A 150 -0.88 -7.47 -7.82
C SER A 150 -1.82 -8.39 -7.05
N SER A 151 -1.30 -9.45 -6.45
CA SER A 151 -2.06 -10.41 -5.64
C SER A 151 -1.84 -10.22 -4.14
N ARG A 152 -1.13 -9.16 -3.74
CA ARG A 152 -0.68 -8.97 -2.36
C ARG A 152 -1.16 -7.66 -1.75
N VAL A 153 -1.53 -6.67 -2.56
CA VAL A 153 -2.09 -5.39 -2.09
C VAL A 153 -3.57 -5.26 -2.44
N MET A 154 -4.39 -4.86 -1.46
CA MET A 154 -5.84 -4.73 -1.60
C MET A 154 -6.33 -3.49 -0.84
N ALA A 155 -7.27 -2.75 -1.43
CA ALA A 155 -7.94 -1.66 -0.75
C ALA A 155 -9.03 -2.23 0.18
N LEU A 156 -9.14 -1.64 1.37
CA LEU A 156 -10.21 -1.91 2.31
C LEU A 156 -11.43 -1.02 1.99
N PRO A 157 -12.66 -1.56 2.10
CA PRO A 157 -13.87 -0.78 1.89
C PRO A 157 -14.04 0.28 2.97
N LYS A 158 -14.58 1.44 2.59
CA LYS A 158 -15.02 2.46 3.53
C LYS A 158 -16.05 1.85 4.49
N THR A 159 -15.83 2.08 5.77
CA THR A 159 -16.63 1.47 6.83
C THR A 159 -16.66 2.42 8.01
N THR A 160 -17.85 2.86 8.40
CA THR A 160 -18.04 3.64 9.62
C THR A 160 -18.03 2.67 10.80
N TRP A 161 -16.95 2.64 11.58
CA TRP A 161 -16.78 1.65 12.64
C TRP A 161 -17.46 2.09 13.94
N GLN A 162 -18.20 1.16 14.53
CA GLN A 162 -18.82 1.28 15.84
C GLN A 162 -18.04 0.42 16.83
N TYR A 163 -17.80 0.96 18.01
CA TYR A 163 -17.14 0.28 19.13
C TYR A 163 -17.94 -0.98 19.53
N ALA A 164 -17.23 -2.04 19.92
CA ALA A 164 -17.85 -3.23 20.47
C ALA A 164 -18.38 -2.95 21.90
N ASN A 165 -19.64 -2.55 21.99
CA ASN A 165 -20.60 -2.75 23.10
C ASN A 165 -20.18 -2.54 24.58
N ASP A 166 -19.15 -1.77 24.91
CA ASP A 166 -18.93 -1.35 26.30
C ASP A 166 -19.56 0.02 26.58
N ILE A 167 -20.38 0.16 27.63
CA ILE A 167 -21.02 1.41 28.04
C ILE A 167 -19.97 2.49 28.37
N LYS A 168 -18.75 2.09 28.77
CA LYS A 168 -17.61 3.01 28.87
C LYS A 168 -17.12 3.47 27.50
N ALA A 169 -17.12 2.63 26.47
CA ALA A 169 -16.69 2.99 25.11
C ALA A 169 -17.60 4.04 24.42
N VAL A 170 -18.85 4.21 24.88
CA VAL A 170 -19.83 5.19 24.36
C VAL A 170 -19.40 6.65 24.58
N TYR A 171 -18.57 6.93 25.58
CA TYR A 171 -18.04 8.28 25.86
C TYR A 171 -16.73 8.59 25.13
N TRP A 172 -15.91 7.59 24.86
CA TRP A 172 -14.51 7.77 24.44
C TRP A 172 -14.28 7.44 22.96
N GLY A 173 -15.15 6.60 22.41
CA GLY A 173 -15.16 6.25 21.01
C GLY A 173 -15.82 7.26 20.07
N LYS A 174 -16.49 8.26 20.65
CA LYS A 174 -16.89 9.44 19.92
C LYS A 174 -15.63 10.20 19.52
N GLY A 175 -15.41 10.29 18.21
CA GLY A 175 -14.38 11.18 17.67
C GLY A 175 -13.23 10.53 16.93
N VAL A 176 -13.34 9.25 16.53
CA VAL A 176 -12.42 8.68 15.53
C VAL A 176 -13.23 8.04 14.41
N GLN A 177 -12.96 8.46 13.18
CA GLN A 177 -13.57 7.94 11.97
C GLN A 177 -12.47 7.25 11.15
N ILE A 178 -12.77 6.07 10.60
CA ILE A 178 -11.89 5.42 9.63
C ILE A 178 -12.57 5.48 8.28
N ASP A 179 -11.93 6.11 7.31
CA ASP A 179 -12.53 6.37 6.00
C ASP A 179 -12.19 5.31 4.96
N SER A 180 -11.03 4.68 5.09
CA SER A 180 -10.52 3.69 4.15
C SER A 180 -9.30 2.98 4.74
N GLY A 181 -8.77 2.01 4.01
CA GLY A 181 -7.48 1.44 4.30
C GLY A 181 -6.92 0.66 3.14
N THR A 182 -5.70 0.15 3.29
CA THR A 182 -5.06 -0.74 2.34
C THR A 182 -4.30 -1.81 3.11
N VAL A 183 -4.37 -3.05 2.65
CA VAL A 183 -3.58 -4.16 3.20
C VAL A 183 -2.58 -4.65 2.18
N TYR A 184 -1.39 -5.03 2.65
CA TYR A 184 -0.31 -5.56 1.84
C TYR A 184 0.33 -6.74 2.57
N GLN A 185 0.42 -7.90 1.91
CA GLN A 185 1.25 -8.99 2.42
C GLN A 185 2.64 -8.94 1.80
N ASP A 186 3.66 -8.77 2.64
CA ASP A 186 5.03 -8.65 2.19
C ASP A 186 5.65 -9.99 1.77
N SER A 187 6.92 -9.92 1.36
CA SER A 187 7.66 -11.09 0.90
C SER A 187 8.08 -12.06 2.03
N LEU A 188 7.99 -11.63 3.29
CA LEU A 188 8.20 -12.44 4.49
C LEU A 188 6.90 -13.09 4.98
N GLY A 189 5.77 -12.73 4.38
CA GLY A 189 4.45 -13.22 4.76
C GLY A 189 3.78 -12.42 5.87
N GLN A 190 4.37 -11.32 6.31
CA GLN A 190 3.76 -10.37 7.25
C GLN A 190 2.67 -9.57 6.54
N TRP A 191 1.64 -9.16 7.29
CA TRP A 191 0.62 -8.25 6.77
C TRP A 191 0.86 -6.84 7.28
N ILE A 192 0.97 -5.89 6.36
CA ILE A 192 0.97 -4.46 6.65
C ILE A 192 -0.44 -3.94 6.36
N MET A 193 -1.13 -3.51 7.40
CA MET A 193 -2.46 -2.94 7.34
C MET A 193 -2.35 -1.44 7.57
N GLN A 194 -2.77 -0.64 6.61
CA GLN A 194 -2.78 0.81 6.74
C GLN A 194 -4.23 1.33 6.76
N LEU A 195 -4.60 2.07 7.79
CA LEU A 195 -5.94 2.62 7.98
C LEU A 195 -5.87 4.16 7.94
N ALA A 196 -6.77 4.79 7.18
CA ALA A 196 -6.94 6.24 7.19
C ALA A 196 -7.88 6.63 8.34
N VAL A 197 -7.32 7.27 9.36
CA VAL A 197 -7.97 7.58 10.64
C VAL A 197 -8.09 9.09 10.79
N THR A 198 -9.31 9.58 11.02
CA THR A 198 -9.63 10.99 11.21
C THR A 198 -10.13 11.22 12.62
N ASN A 199 -9.57 12.19 13.33
CA ASN A 199 -10.14 12.64 14.61
C ASN A 199 -11.35 13.53 14.31
N VAL A 200 -12.55 13.08 14.67
CA VAL A 200 -13.81 13.81 14.52
C VAL A 200 -14.41 14.21 15.87
N ALA A 201 -13.62 14.19 16.94
CA ALA A 201 -14.09 14.55 18.28
C ALA A 201 -14.45 16.04 18.32
N GLY A 202 -15.65 16.41 18.74
CA GLY A 202 -15.97 17.82 18.98
C GLY A 202 -15.11 18.44 20.09
N GLY A 203 -14.78 19.73 19.97
CA GLY A 203 -13.93 20.47 20.93
C GLY A 203 -12.42 20.21 20.73
N ASN A 204 -11.58 20.77 21.61
CA ASN A 204 -10.11 20.60 21.57
C ASN A 204 -9.67 19.22 22.11
N ASN A 205 -10.22 18.14 21.55
CA ASN A 205 -10.07 16.79 22.09
C ASN A 205 -9.11 15.97 21.23
N THR A 206 -7.82 16.08 21.56
CA THR A 206 -6.73 15.40 20.85
C THR A 206 -6.81 13.88 21.02
N LYS A 207 -6.36 13.13 20.01
CA LYS A 207 -6.17 11.67 20.09
C LYS A 207 -4.70 11.35 19.91
N SER A 208 -4.24 10.24 20.49
CA SER A 208 -2.88 9.76 20.29
C SER A 208 -2.84 8.31 19.84
N LEU A 209 -1.89 8.01 18.96
CA LEU A 209 -1.43 6.67 18.66
C LEU A 209 -0.30 6.36 19.65
N ILE A 210 -0.48 5.35 20.49
CA ILE A 210 0.46 5.02 21.57
C ILE A 210 1.36 3.85 21.18
N ALA A 211 2.58 3.84 21.73
CA ALA A 211 3.59 2.83 21.48
C ALA A 211 3.31 1.52 22.24
N THR A 212 2.18 0.86 21.95
CA THR A 212 1.83 -0.42 22.54
C THR A 212 1.55 -1.48 21.48
N THR A 213 1.76 -2.75 21.84
CA THR A 213 1.43 -3.88 20.96
C THR A 213 -0.08 -4.05 20.91
N GLY A 214 -0.66 -3.96 19.72
CA GLY A 214 -2.03 -4.33 19.46
C GLY A 214 -2.18 -5.83 19.19
N LYS A 215 -3.36 -6.20 18.70
CA LYS A 215 -3.70 -7.56 18.31
C LYS A 215 -4.45 -7.58 16.99
N TYR A 216 -4.32 -8.65 16.23
CA TYR A 216 -5.15 -8.97 15.11
C TYR A 216 -5.78 -10.33 15.34
N GLN A 217 -7.11 -10.40 15.31
CA GLN A 217 -7.87 -11.63 15.25
C GLN A 217 -8.17 -11.96 13.79
N SER A 218 -7.63 -13.07 13.32
CA SER A 218 -7.90 -13.61 11.99
C SER A 218 -9.31 -14.22 11.91
N PRO A 219 -9.87 -14.46 10.71
CA PRO A 219 -11.16 -15.13 10.55
C PRO A 219 -11.28 -16.49 11.25
N ASP A 220 -10.16 -17.22 11.41
CA ASP A 220 -10.09 -18.49 12.14
C ASP A 220 -10.03 -18.31 13.67
N LYS A 221 -10.24 -17.08 14.16
CA LYS A 221 -10.19 -16.65 15.57
C LYS A 221 -8.81 -16.71 16.23
N LYS A 222 -7.73 -17.02 15.51
CA LYS A 222 -6.37 -16.92 16.04
C LYS A 222 -5.97 -15.47 16.25
N LEU A 223 -5.24 -15.22 17.34
CA LEU A 223 -4.72 -13.92 17.72
C LEU A 223 -3.25 -13.80 17.34
N TYR A 224 -2.90 -12.68 16.72
CA TYR A 224 -1.56 -12.32 16.29
C TYR A 224 -1.21 -10.97 16.91
N SER A 225 0.00 -10.83 17.45
CA SER A 225 0.47 -9.53 17.93
C SER A 225 0.65 -8.57 16.76
N THR A 226 0.35 -7.30 16.99
CA THR A 226 0.60 -6.23 16.02
C THR A 226 1.46 -5.13 16.61
N THR A 227 2.27 -4.52 15.76
CA THR A 227 2.96 -3.26 16.07
C THR A 227 2.37 -2.15 15.22
N SER A 228 2.07 -1.01 15.84
CA SER A 228 1.45 0.14 15.18
C SER A 228 2.41 1.32 15.12
N SER A 229 2.39 2.04 14.01
CA SER A 229 3.22 3.23 13.77
C SER A 229 2.52 4.20 12.80
N PRO A 230 2.91 5.49 12.80
CA PRO A 230 3.76 6.17 13.77
C PRO A 230 3.02 6.44 15.11
N VAL A 231 3.79 6.76 16.15
CA VAL A 231 3.29 7.17 17.47
C VAL A 231 3.21 8.69 17.50
N GLY A 232 2.19 9.25 18.14
CA GLY A 232 2.02 10.71 18.25
C GLY A 232 0.57 11.14 18.34
N CYS A 233 0.38 12.46 18.40
CA CYS A 233 -0.92 13.08 18.62
C CYS A 233 -1.49 13.75 17.38
N PHE A 234 -2.82 13.81 17.31
CA PHE A 234 -3.53 14.52 16.27
C PHE A 234 -4.84 15.14 16.77
N GLU A 235 -5.06 16.41 16.39
CA GLU A 235 -6.18 17.25 16.79
C GLU A 235 -7.45 16.93 16.00
N THR A 236 -8.57 17.46 16.47
CA THR A 236 -9.85 17.39 15.78
C THR A 236 -9.77 17.91 14.35
N GLY A 237 -10.38 17.19 13.42
CA GLY A 237 -10.39 17.47 11.98
C GLY A 237 -9.16 16.93 11.25
N GLN A 238 -8.14 16.44 11.95
CA GLN A 238 -6.91 15.93 11.33
C GLN A 238 -7.03 14.45 10.99
N SER A 239 -6.42 14.07 9.87
CA SER A 239 -6.36 12.69 9.38
C SER A 239 -4.92 12.19 9.31
N VAL A 240 -4.72 10.96 9.79
CA VAL A 240 -3.44 10.26 9.84
C VAL A 240 -3.60 8.85 9.28
N HIS A 241 -2.50 8.22 8.87
CA HIS A 241 -2.51 6.83 8.45
C HIS A 241 -1.81 5.95 9.47
N VAL A 242 -2.60 5.11 10.16
CA VAL A 242 -2.07 4.11 11.08
C VAL A 242 -1.57 2.94 10.27
N THR A 243 -0.30 2.56 10.46
CA THR A 243 0.29 1.36 9.88
C THR A 243 0.49 0.31 10.97
N ALA A 244 -0.27 -0.78 10.88
CA ALA A 244 -0.18 -1.94 11.75
C ALA A 244 0.53 -3.09 11.02
N ILE A 245 1.56 -3.66 11.63
CA ILE A 245 2.27 -4.84 11.11
C ILE A 245 1.80 -6.06 11.90
N VAL A 246 1.21 -7.02 11.20
CA VAL A 246 0.77 -8.31 11.74
C VAL A 246 1.81 -9.37 11.39
N SER A 247 2.16 -10.19 12.37
CA SER A 247 3.15 -11.27 12.21
C SER A 247 2.78 -12.26 11.10
N ALA A 248 3.81 -12.92 10.56
CA ALA A 248 3.64 -13.93 9.52
C ALA A 248 2.77 -15.09 10.00
N GLY A 249 2.06 -15.72 9.06
CA GLY A 249 1.11 -16.81 9.34
C GLY A 249 -0.30 -16.36 9.68
N ALA A 250 -0.55 -15.04 9.81
CA ALA A 250 -1.90 -14.49 9.87
C ALA A 250 -2.63 -14.64 8.54
N VAL A 251 -3.94 -14.91 8.62
CA VAL A 251 -4.82 -15.03 7.46
C VAL A 251 -5.65 -13.76 7.32
N VAL A 252 -5.48 -13.07 6.19
CA VAL A 252 -6.28 -11.90 5.80
C VAL A 252 -6.89 -12.22 4.44
N GLN A 253 -8.22 -12.34 4.40
CA GLN A 253 -8.95 -12.83 3.21
C GLN A 253 -10.00 -11.82 2.76
N LYS A 254 -10.07 -11.61 1.44
CA LYS A 254 -11.05 -10.73 0.83
C LYS A 254 -12.48 -11.13 1.17
N GLY A 255 -13.29 -10.17 1.60
CA GLY A 255 -14.69 -10.35 1.99
C GLY A 255 -14.89 -11.01 3.36
N VAL A 256 -13.82 -11.41 4.05
CA VAL A 256 -13.89 -12.11 5.32
C VAL A 256 -13.49 -11.19 6.47
N LYS A 257 -14.27 -11.21 7.55
CA LYS A 257 -14.06 -10.36 8.71
C LYS A 257 -12.86 -10.85 9.55
N GLY A 258 -11.83 -10.01 9.67
CA GLY A 258 -10.88 -10.03 10.80
C GLY A 258 -11.14 -8.87 11.76
N VAL A 259 -10.46 -8.83 12.91
CA VAL A 259 -10.54 -7.71 13.87
C VAL A 259 -9.13 -7.23 14.19
N LEU A 260 -8.80 -5.99 13.85
CA LEU A 260 -7.55 -5.33 14.21
C LEU A 260 -7.79 -4.41 15.40
N GLU A 261 -7.04 -4.61 16.45
CA GLU A 261 -6.92 -3.71 17.58
C GLU A 261 -5.87 -2.64 17.25
N VAL A 262 -6.29 -1.38 17.20
CA VAL A 262 -5.44 -0.21 17.07
C VAL A 262 -5.33 0.46 18.44
N PRO A 263 -4.15 0.42 19.09
CA PRO A 263 -3.97 1.06 20.39
C PRO A 263 -3.98 2.59 20.26
N MET A 264 -4.84 3.24 21.03
CA MET A 264 -5.03 4.69 21.01
C MET A 264 -5.33 5.23 22.41
N SER A 265 -4.99 6.48 22.69
CA SER A 265 -5.36 7.17 23.94
C SER A 265 -6.14 8.46 23.67
N ASN A 266 -6.89 8.90 24.67
CA ASN A 266 -7.53 10.21 24.67
C ASN A 266 -6.56 11.24 25.21
N GLY A 267 -6.43 12.35 24.51
CA GLY A 267 -5.33 13.26 24.74
C GLY A 267 -4.00 12.66 24.31
N CYS A 268 -2.95 13.28 24.80
CA CYS A 268 -1.57 13.00 24.40
C CYS A 268 -0.73 12.28 25.44
N ALA A 269 -1.32 11.97 26.59
CA ALA A 269 -0.68 11.21 27.63
C ALA A 269 -1.00 9.71 27.46
N ASP A 270 -0.07 8.86 27.86
CA ASP A 270 -0.16 7.39 27.78
C ASP A 270 -1.17 6.79 28.79
N ASP A 271 -1.77 7.65 29.60
CA ASP A 271 -2.44 7.33 30.87
C ASP A 271 -3.77 6.57 30.68
N ASP A 272 -4.37 6.64 29.48
CA ASP A 272 -5.66 6.02 29.14
C ASP A 272 -5.58 5.15 27.87
N SER A 273 -4.78 4.07 27.92
CA SER A 273 -4.67 3.11 26.81
C SER A 273 -6.03 2.47 26.50
N ASN A 274 -6.64 2.87 25.39
CA ASN A 274 -7.87 2.31 24.86
C ASN A 274 -7.56 1.51 23.58
N ARG A 275 -8.46 0.59 23.27
CA ARG A 275 -8.31 -0.36 22.17
C ARG A 275 -9.40 -0.10 21.15
N LEU A 276 -9.03 0.45 19.98
CA LEU A 276 -9.96 0.59 18.88
C LEU A 276 -10.00 -0.72 18.10
N GLU A 277 -11.09 -1.48 18.23
CA GLU A 277 -11.32 -2.66 17.42
C GLU A 277 -11.92 -2.29 16.06
N VAL A 278 -11.18 -2.56 15.00
CA VAL A 278 -11.56 -2.31 13.61
C VAL A 278 -11.81 -3.66 12.98
N SER A 279 -13.04 -3.92 12.54
CA SER A 279 -13.19 -5.12 11.70
C SER A 279 -12.56 -4.85 10.34
N ILE A 280 -11.90 -5.82 9.73
CA ILE A 280 -11.31 -5.63 8.41
C ILE A 280 -12.01 -6.62 7.48
N LYS A 281 -12.57 -6.11 6.39
CA LYS A 281 -13.13 -6.91 5.28
C LYS A 281 -12.33 -6.57 4.01
N PRO A 282 -11.18 -7.21 3.78
CA PRO A 282 -10.33 -6.97 2.61
C PRO A 282 -11.03 -7.20 1.27
#